data_AF-A0A5Q4DUS1-F1
#
_entry.id   AF-A0A5Q4DUS1-F1
#
_cell.length_a   1.000
_cell.length_b   1.000
_cell.length_c   1.000
_cell.angle_alpha   90.00
_cell.angle_beta   90.00
_cell.angle_gamma   90.00
#
_symmetry.space_group_name_H-M   'P 1'
#
loop_
_entity.id
_entity.type
_entity.pdbx_description
1 polymer ?
#
loop_
_entity_poly.entity_id
_entity_poly.type
_entity_poly.pdbx_seq_one_letter_code
_entity_poly.pdbx_strand_id
1 'polypeptide(L)'
;MTQTPRFIHLRTHTEYSLLEGALPLKKLVKDSVAKGYPAIAVTDTDNMFAALEFSVLAATTGLQPILGCQISVAYDPPAPGEKLRMPAPVVLLAQSERGYMNLMKLNSCLYLPKDRPVPQVTLEELDQFSEGLICLSGGAEGAVGKLIQTNQMPKARALMERLAATFPNRLYVELQRHADGDGQMMEAERVTERAFV
;
A
#
# COMPACT_ATOMS: atom_id res chain seq x y z
N MET A 1 7.84 9.32 -31.62
CA MET A 1 6.97 9.58 -30.45
C MET A 1 6.27 8.27 -30.13
N THR A 2 6.67 7.56 -29.08
CA THR A 2 6.15 6.20 -28.82
C THR A 2 4.74 6.26 -28.23
N GLN A 3 3.83 5.56 -28.90
CA GLN A 3 2.38 5.55 -28.73
C GLN A 3 1.89 4.44 -27.77
N THR A 4 2.67 4.10 -26.74
CA THR A 4 2.42 2.90 -25.92
C THR A 4 2.10 3.28 -24.48
N PRO A 5 0.99 2.79 -23.87
CA PRO A 5 0.74 2.99 -22.46
C PRO A 5 1.92 2.42 -21.66
N ARG A 6 2.60 3.30 -20.92
CA ARG A 6 3.69 2.94 -20.02
C ARG A 6 3.07 2.54 -18.68
N PHE A 7 3.02 1.23 -18.44
CA PHE A 7 2.63 0.72 -17.12
C PHE A 7 3.76 0.95 -16.12
N ILE A 8 3.41 1.39 -14.91
CA ILE A 8 4.34 1.62 -13.81
C ILE A 8 3.83 0.84 -12.62
N HIS A 9 4.66 -0.05 -12.07
CA HIS A 9 4.31 -0.76 -10.85
C HIS A 9 4.34 0.24 -9.67
N LEU A 10 3.18 0.43 -9.02
CA LEU A 10 3.02 1.31 -7.85
C LEU A 10 2.94 0.56 -6.52
N ARG A 11 2.84 -0.77 -6.56
CA ARG A 11 2.93 -1.65 -5.40
C ARG A 11 3.91 -2.77 -5.72
N THR A 12 5.11 -2.69 -5.16
CA THR A 12 6.19 -3.66 -5.40
C THR A 12 6.93 -3.90 -4.11
N HIS A 13 7.10 -5.18 -3.78
CA HIS A 13 7.80 -5.62 -2.58
C HIS A 13 9.19 -6.12 -2.98
N THR A 14 10.17 -5.77 -2.17
CA THR A 14 11.57 -6.17 -2.30
C THR A 14 11.91 -7.17 -1.20
N GLU A 15 13.13 -7.68 -1.20
CA GLU A 15 13.68 -8.52 -0.12
C GLU A 15 13.64 -7.87 1.27
N TYR A 16 13.41 -6.55 1.37
CA TYR A 16 13.22 -5.85 2.64
C TYR A 16 11.82 -6.03 3.24
N SER A 17 10.84 -6.54 2.49
CA SER A 17 9.59 -7.08 3.04
C SER A 17 9.89 -8.40 3.75
N LEU A 18 10.30 -8.33 5.02
CA LEU A 18 10.76 -9.48 5.79
C LEU A 18 9.71 -10.60 5.80
N LEU A 19 10.15 -11.84 5.53
CA LEU A 19 9.31 -13.06 5.47
C LEU A 19 8.26 -13.09 4.34
N GLU A 20 8.23 -12.09 3.45
CA GLU A 20 7.26 -12.01 2.34
C GLU A 20 7.93 -11.78 0.98
N GLY A 21 8.88 -10.86 0.90
CA GLY A 21 9.50 -10.43 -0.35
C GLY A 21 10.70 -11.30 -0.74
N ALA A 22 10.69 -11.77 -1.99
CA ALA A 22 11.77 -12.61 -2.53
C ALA A 22 12.60 -11.91 -3.64
N LEU A 23 12.26 -10.66 -4.00
CA LEU A 23 12.86 -9.97 -5.12
C LEU A 23 14.01 -9.05 -4.67
N PRO A 24 15.27 -9.35 -5.05
CA PRO A 24 16.39 -8.51 -4.64
C PRO A 24 16.29 -7.10 -5.24
N LEU A 25 16.56 -6.09 -4.42
CA LEU A 25 16.36 -4.69 -4.80
C LEU A 25 17.17 -4.31 -6.05
N LYS A 26 18.44 -4.73 -6.10
CA LYS A 26 19.31 -4.51 -7.26
C LYS A 26 18.79 -5.16 -8.55
N LYS A 27 18.20 -6.36 -8.42
CA LYS A 27 17.59 -7.06 -9.56
C LYS A 27 16.34 -6.34 -10.03
N LEU A 28 15.49 -5.87 -9.11
CA LEU A 28 14.30 -5.08 -9.45
C LEU A 28 14.65 -3.83 -10.28
N VAL A 29 15.65 -3.05 -9.84
CA VAL A 29 16.09 -1.85 -10.56
C VAL A 29 16.66 -2.21 -11.93
N LYS A 30 17.55 -3.21 -11.99
CA LYS A 30 18.16 -3.67 -13.26
C LYS A 30 17.11 -4.12 -14.27
N ASP A 31 16.15 -4.93 -13.85
CA ASP A 31 15.09 -5.46 -14.72
C ASP A 31 14.14 -4.34 -15.18
N SER A 32 13.86 -3.36 -14.32
CA SER A 32 13.02 -2.20 -14.66
C SER A 32 13.66 -1.35 -15.75
N VAL A 33 14.96 -1.08 -15.64
CA VAL A 33 15.74 -0.35 -16.65
C VAL A 33 15.79 -1.14 -17.96
N ALA A 34 16.07 -2.45 -17.89
CA ALA A 34 16.11 -3.31 -19.08
C ALA A 34 14.76 -3.38 -19.82
N LYS A 35 13.64 -3.27 -19.11
CA LYS A 35 12.29 -3.19 -19.66
C LYS A 35 11.88 -1.79 -20.14
N GLY A 36 12.73 -0.78 -19.95
CA GLY A 36 12.44 0.60 -20.34
C GLY A 36 11.37 1.28 -19.49
N TYR A 37 11.18 0.85 -18.25
CA TYR A 37 10.26 1.52 -17.33
C TYR A 37 10.78 2.92 -16.98
N PRO A 38 9.94 3.96 -17.04
CA PRO A 38 10.35 5.32 -16.68
C PRO A 38 10.42 5.53 -15.16
N ALA A 39 9.66 4.74 -14.39
CA ALA A 39 9.56 4.83 -12.95
C ALA A 39 9.18 3.48 -12.35
N ILE A 40 9.39 3.31 -11.05
CA ILE A 40 8.84 2.21 -10.25
C ILE A 40 8.67 2.62 -8.79
N ALA A 41 7.66 2.09 -8.12
CA ALA A 41 7.50 2.25 -6.68
C ALA A 41 8.00 1.02 -5.91
N VAL A 42 8.65 1.29 -4.77
CA VAL A 42 8.94 0.30 -3.73
C VAL A 42 8.02 0.60 -2.55
N THR A 43 7.27 -0.41 -2.12
CA THR A 43 6.24 -0.33 -1.08
C THR A 43 6.34 -1.55 -0.18
N ASP A 44 7.48 -1.70 0.50
CA ASP A 44 7.71 -2.84 1.38
C ASP A 44 6.72 -2.89 2.55
N THR A 45 6.49 -4.08 3.09
CA THR A 45 5.53 -4.33 4.17
C THR A 45 6.03 -3.74 5.48
N ASP A 46 5.30 -2.76 6.00
CA ASP A 46 5.47 -2.15 7.32
C ASP A 46 6.87 -1.58 7.59
N ASN A 47 7.68 -1.35 6.55
CA ASN A 47 9.02 -0.81 6.70
C ASN A 47 9.47 0.04 5.49
N MET A 48 10.46 0.90 5.75
CA MET A 48 11.14 1.72 4.72
C MET A 48 12.64 1.42 4.64
N PHE A 49 13.07 0.21 5.01
CA PHE A 49 14.50 -0.11 5.12
C PHE A 49 15.23 0.02 3.77
N ALA A 50 14.55 -0.30 2.67
CA ALA A 50 15.08 -0.20 1.32
C ALA A 50 15.21 1.25 0.80
N ALA A 51 14.58 2.24 1.45
CA ALA A 51 14.31 3.54 0.83
C ALA A 51 15.57 4.28 0.35
N LEU A 52 16.63 4.31 1.17
CA LEU A 52 17.89 4.98 0.83
C LEU A 52 18.61 4.25 -0.31
N GLU A 53 18.79 2.93 -0.17
CA GLU A 53 19.49 2.13 -1.18
C GLU A 53 18.75 2.18 -2.53
N PHE A 54 17.42 2.06 -2.50
CA PHE A 54 16.58 2.15 -3.70
C PHE A 54 16.71 3.51 -4.38
N SER A 55 16.65 4.60 -3.61
CA SER A 55 16.76 5.96 -4.16
C SER A 55 18.09 6.18 -4.87
N VAL A 56 19.20 5.73 -4.27
CA VAL A 56 20.54 5.87 -4.86
C VAL A 56 20.70 5.00 -6.10
N LEU A 57 20.27 3.74 -6.05
CA LEU A 57 20.35 2.81 -7.18
C LEU A 57 19.49 3.25 -8.36
N ALA A 58 18.24 3.66 -8.11
CA ALA A 58 17.34 4.10 -9.17
C ALA A 58 17.84 5.41 -9.82
N ALA A 59 18.23 6.40 -9.01
CA ALA A 59 18.70 7.69 -9.52
C ALA A 59 19.95 7.57 -10.42
N THR A 60 20.89 6.69 -10.07
CA THR A 60 22.12 6.46 -10.86
C THR A 60 21.87 5.76 -12.19
N THR A 61 20.68 5.18 -12.40
CA THR A 61 20.31 4.46 -13.63
C THR A 61 19.32 5.23 -14.51
N GLY A 62 18.89 6.42 -14.08
CA GLY A 62 17.88 7.22 -14.79
C GLY A 62 16.44 6.71 -14.62
N LEU A 63 16.23 5.73 -13.75
CA LEU A 63 14.90 5.25 -13.36
C LEU A 63 14.33 6.16 -12.26
N GLN A 64 13.12 6.69 -12.43
CA GLN A 64 12.49 7.53 -11.41
C GLN A 64 12.07 6.67 -10.20
N PRO A 65 12.63 6.88 -8.99
CA PRO A 65 12.18 6.19 -7.80
C PRO A 65 10.87 6.80 -7.29
N ILE A 66 9.92 5.95 -6.91
CA ILE A 66 8.73 6.35 -6.16
C ILE A 66 8.82 5.67 -4.79
N LEU A 67 9.02 6.45 -3.74
CA LEU A 67 9.11 5.93 -2.38
C LEU A 67 7.72 5.75 -1.79
N GLY A 68 7.44 4.55 -1.30
CA GLY A 68 6.20 4.24 -0.60
C GLY A 68 6.40 3.21 0.50
N CYS A 69 5.29 2.80 1.10
CA CYS A 69 5.24 1.77 2.13
C CYS A 69 3.84 1.16 2.12
N GLN A 70 3.75 -0.16 2.24
CA GLN A 70 2.50 -0.82 2.57
C GLN A 70 2.35 -0.80 4.10
N ILE A 71 1.35 -0.10 4.60
CA ILE A 71 1.14 0.09 6.04
C ILE A 71 -0.09 -0.68 6.52
N SER A 72 0.10 -1.47 7.57
CA SER A 72 -0.94 -2.16 8.32
C SER A 72 -1.79 -1.15 9.11
N VAL A 73 -3.06 -1.00 8.71
CA VAL A 73 -4.01 -0.05 9.33
C VAL A 73 -5.07 -0.79 10.14
N ALA A 74 -5.31 -0.32 11.36
CA ALA A 74 -6.44 -0.73 12.18
C ALA A 74 -7.72 -0.03 11.67
N TYR A 75 -8.67 -0.80 11.14
CA TYR A 75 -9.83 -0.24 10.42
C TYR A 75 -11.20 -0.59 11.01
N ASP A 76 -11.28 -1.59 11.88
CA ASP A 76 -12.53 -2.01 12.54
C ASP A 76 -12.23 -2.47 13.97
N PRO A 77 -12.09 -1.53 14.93
CA PRO A 77 -11.81 -1.87 16.32
C PRO A 77 -12.87 -2.86 16.88
N PRO A 78 -12.46 -3.93 17.59
CA PRO A 78 -13.39 -4.91 18.12
C PRO A 78 -14.25 -4.30 19.24
N ALA A 79 -15.53 -4.64 19.26
CA ALA A 79 -16.37 -4.37 20.43
C ALA A 79 -15.94 -5.24 21.62
N PRO A 80 -16.29 -4.87 22.88
CA PRO A 80 -15.97 -5.71 24.04
C PRO A 80 -16.46 -7.15 23.86
N GLY A 81 -15.54 -8.12 23.97
CA GLY A 81 -15.82 -9.55 23.79
C GLY A 81 -15.73 -10.06 22.35
N GLU A 82 -15.51 -9.20 21.35
CA GLU A 82 -15.22 -9.63 19.99
C GLU A 82 -13.75 -10.03 19.81
N LYS A 83 -13.52 -10.92 18.84
CA LYS A 83 -12.15 -11.26 18.42
C LYS A 83 -11.48 -10.02 17.79
N LEU A 84 -10.20 -9.85 18.10
CA LEU A 84 -9.36 -8.86 17.44
C LEU A 84 -9.40 -9.08 15.92
N ARG A 85 -9.68 -8.01 15.19
CA ARG A 85 -9.54 -7.99 13.72
C ARG A 85 -8.11 -7.59 13.41
N MET A 86 -7.44 -8.41 12.59
CA MET A 86 -6.08 -8.09 12.15
C MET A 86 -6.10 -6.81 11.31
N PRO A 87 -5.05 -5.96 11.42
CA PRO A 87 -4.86 -4.82 10.52
C PRO A 87 -4.91 -5.25 9.07
N ALA A 88 -5.31 -4.33 8.20
CA ALA A 88 -5.29 -4.55 6.76
C ALA A 88 -4.41 -3.49 6.08
N PRO A 89 -3.73 -3.85 4.97
CA PRO A 89 -2.82 -2.94 4.30
C PRO A 89 -3.55 -1.78 3.61
N VAL A 90 -2.92 -0.61 3.66
CA VAL A 90 -3.07 0.46 2.67
C VAL A 90 -1.70 0.73 2.06
N VAL A 91 -1.64 1.19 0.82
CA VAL A 91 -0.37 1.51 0.17
C VAL A 91 -0.22 3.02 0.12
N LEU A 92 0.84 3.55 0.69
CA LEU A 92 1.11 4.99 0.71
C LEU A 92 2.33 5.31 -0.15
N LEU A 93 2.21 6.32 -1.00
CA LEU A 93 3.29 6.82 -1.85
C LEU A 93 3.60 8.26 -1.48
N ALA A 94 4.88 8.59 -1.29
CA ALA A 94 5.31 9.96 -1.04
C ALA A 94 5.24 10.79 -2.34
N GLN A 95 4.38 11.79 -2.38
CA GLN A 95 4.23 12.71 -3.52
C GLN A 95 5.14 13.95 -3.40
N SER A 96 5.65 14.21 -2.19
CA SER A 96 6.48 15.36 -1.85
C SER A 96 7.43 15.04 -0.70
N GLU A 97 8.38 15.93 -0.42
CA GLU A 97 9.25 15.82 0.75
C GLU A 97 8.45 15.77 2.06
N ARG A 98 7.41 16.61 2.19
CA ARG A 98 6.47 16.54 3.33
C ARG A 98 5.82 15.16 3.43
N GLY A 99 5.41 14.59 2.30
CA GLY A 99 4.89 13.23 2.21
C GLY A 99 5.88 12.21 2.73
N TYR A 100 7.13 12.26 2.26
CA TYR A 100 8.20 11.37 2.74
C TYR A 100 8.41 11.47 4.26
N MET A 101 8.46 12.69 4.80
CA MET A 101 8.57 12.92 6.25
C MET A 101 7.38 12.32 7.02
N ASN A 102 6.17 12.43 6.48
CA ASN A 102 4.98 11.85 7.08
C ASN A 102 4.94 10.32 6.96
N LEU A 103 5.40 9.76 5.84
CA LEU A 103 5.55 8.32 5.65
C LEU A 103 6.50 7.73 6.69
N MET A 104 7.63 8.40 6.98
CA MET A 104 8.56 7.99 8.04
C MET A 104 7.92 8.02 9.43
N LYS A 105 7.06 9.02 9.72
CA LYS A 105 6.33 9.09 11.00
C LYS A 105 5.33 7.96 11.14
N LEU A 106 4.57 7.66 10.09
CA LEU A 106 3.63 6.54 10.06
C LEU A 106 4.36 5.21 10.24
N ASN A 107 5.48 5.02 9.53
CA ASN A 107 6.34 3.85 9.68
C ASN A 107 6.84 3.72 11.13
N SER A 108 7.24 4.82 11.76
CA SER A 108 7.66 4.82 13.16
C SER A 108 6.53 4.45 14.12
N CYS A 109 5.28 4.83 13.82
CA CYS A 109 4.12 4.47 14.65
C CYS A 109 3.89 2.97 14.73
N LEU A 110 4.33 2.18 13.74
CA LEU A 110 4.27 0.72 13.76
C LEU A 110 5.18 0.10 14.83
N TYR A 111 6.32 0.75 15.12
CA TYR A 111 7.36 0.22 16.02
C TYR A 111 7.39 0.88 17.40
N LEU A 112 6.73 2.03 17.57
CA LEU A 112 6.67 2.71 18.86
C LEU A 112 5.76 1.96 19.84
N PRO A 113 6.19 1.76 21.09
CA PRO A 113 5.40 1.08 22.10
C PRO A 113 4.15 1.91 22.40
N LYS A 114 3.02 1.34 22.02
CA LYS A 114 1.66 1.74 22.36
C LYS A 114 1.00 0.42 22.71
N ASP A 115 0.24 0.32 23.80
CA ASP A 115 -0.37 -0.92 24.28
C ASP A 115 -1.33 -1.53 23.24
N ARG A 116 -0.76 -2.11 22.18
CA ARG A 116 -1.40 -2.59 20.95
C ARG A 116 -1.03 -4.05 20.81
N PRO A 117 -2.00 -4.92 20.49
CA PRO A 117 -1.76 -6.35 20.38
C PRO A 117 -0.83 -6.71 19.20
N VAL A 118 -0.83 -5.89 18.15
CA VAL A 118 -0.02 -6.06 16.94
C VAL A 118 0.44 -4.69 16.41
N PRO A 119 1.57 -4.62 15.68
CA PRO A 119 2.00 -3.42 14.96
C PRO A 119 0.92 -2.95 14.00
N GLN A 120 0.48 -1.70 14.15
CA GLN A 120 -0.56 -1.10 13.33
C GLN A 120 -0.54 0.42 13.43
N VAL A 121 -0.99 1.08 12.38
CA VAL A 121 -1.33 2.51 12.36
C VAL A 121 -2.84 2.66 12.57
N THR A 122 -3.27 3.60 13.41
CA THR A 122 -4.70 3.92 13.55
C THR A 122 -5.16 4.87 12.45
N LEU A 123 -6.47 4.93 12.19
CA LEU A 123 -7.01 5.89 11.23
C LEU A 123 -6.75 7.34 11.66
N GLU A 124 -6.67 7.62 12.96
CA GLU A 124 -6.36 8.96 13.48
C GLU A 124 -4.90 9.35 13.21
N GLU A 125 -3.96 8.40 13.34
CA GLU A 125 -2.56 8.60 12.96
C GLU A 125 -2.42 8.81 11.45
N LEU A 126 -3.17 8.02 10.67
CA LEU A 126 -3.25 8.16 9.22
C LEU A 126 -3.77 9.56 8.84
N ASP A 127 -4.82 10.03 9.51
CA ASP A 127 -5.37 11.38 9.34
C ASP A 127 -4.33 12.46 9.64
N GLN A 128 -3.65 12.33 10.78
CA GLN A 128 -2.65 13.28 11.26
C GLN A 128 -1.44 13.41 10.33
N PHE A 129 -1.01 12.31 9.71
CA PHE A 129 0.19 12.27 8.86
C PHE A 129 -0.15 12.02 7.37
N SER A 130 -1.31 12.47 6.90
CA SER A 130 -1.77 12.25 5.53
C SER A 130 -1.21 13.24 4.49
N GLU A 131 -0.72 14.41 4.92
CA GLU A 131 -0.27 15.48 4.01
C GLU A 131 0.89 15.01 3.12
N GLY A 132 0.79 15.23 1.81
CA GLY A 132 1.83 14.87 0.85
C GLY A 132 1.89 13.39 0.45
N LEU A 133 0.92 12.57 0.89
CA LEU A 133 0.84 11.15 0.55
C LEU A 133 -0.27 10.86 -0.48
N ILE A 134 0.00 9.95 -1.41
CA ILE A 134 -1.03 9.29 -2.21
C ILE A 134 -1.37 7.97 -1.51
N CYS A 135 -2.66 7.65 -1.41
CA CYS A 135 -3.15 6.42 -0.80
C CYS A 135 -3.80 5.53 -1.86
N LEU A 136 -3.36 4.27 -1.95
CA LEU A 136 -4.07 3.21 -2.66
C LEU A 136 -4.78 2.35 -1.61
N SER A 137 -6.04 1.98 -1.89
CA SER A 137 -6.93 1.34 -0.92
C SER A 137 -6.47 -0.04 -0.40
N GLY A 138 -5.39 -0.61 -0.96
CA GLY A 138 -4.89 -1.95 -0.63
C GLY A 138 -5.58 -3.09 -1.38
N GLY A 139 -6.57 -2.76 -2.22
CA GLY A 139 -7.29 -3.69 -3.07
C GLY A 139 -8.21 -4.63 -2.29
N ALA A 140 -8.35 -5.86 -2.78
CA ALA A 140 -9.18 -6.88 -2.15
C ALA A 140 -8.73 -7.19 -0.71
N GLU A 141 -7.42 -7.19 -0.49
CA GLU A 141 -6.82 -7.50 0.81
C GLU A 141 -6.74 -6.29 1.76
N GLY A 142 -6.95 -5.08 1.24
CA GLY A 142 -7.02 -3.87 2.04
C GLY A 142 -8.27 -3.78 2.91
N ALA A 143 -8.30 -2.79 3.79
CA ALA A 143 -9.34 -2.64 4.82
C ALA A 143 -10.77 -2.59 4.25
N VAL A 144 -10.97 -1.81 3.18
CA VAL A 144 -12.29 -1.75 2.51
C VAL A 144 -12.63 -3.09 1.86
N GLY A 145 -11.65 -3.74 1.22
CA GLY A 145 -11.82 -5.05 0.59
C GLY A 145 -12.23 -6.12 1.59
N LYS A 146 -11.57 -6.21 2.76
CA LYS A 146 -11.95 -7.15 3.83
C LYS A 146 -13.38 -6.93 4.35
N LEU A 147 -13.83 -5.67 4.46
CA LEU A 147 -15.20 -5.36 4.83
C LEU A 147 -16.20 -5.83 3.76
N ILE A 148 -15.90 -5.64 2.48
CA ILE A 148 -16.74 -6.12 1.37
C ILE A 148 -16.80 -7.66 1.35
N GLN A 149 -15.65 -8.34 1.48
CA GLN A 149 -15.57 -9.80 1.55
C GLN A 149 -16.40 -10.40 2.69
N THR A 150 -16.62 -9.64 3.77
CA THR A 150 -17.43 -10.05 4.93
C THR A 150 -18.85 -9.49 4.91
N ASN A 151 -19.33 -9.00 3.76
CA ASN A 151 -20.67 -8.42 3.56
C ASN A 151 -20.98 -7.19 4.44
N GLN A 152 -19.96 -6.47 4.92
CA GLN A 152 -20.10 -5.26 5.75
C GLN A 152 -20.09 -3.97 4.90
N MET A 153 -20.93 -3.92 3.86
CA MET A 153 -21.00 -2.78 2.92
C MET A 153 -21.17 -1.39 3.58
N PRO A 154 -22.01 -1.21 4.62
CA PRO A 154 -22.12 0.07 5.30
C PRO A 154 -20.80 0.54 5.93
N LYS A 155 -20.05 -0.37 6.57
CA LYS A 155 -18.73 -0.06 7.13
C LYS A 155 -17.71 0.22 6.02
N ALA A 156 -17.73 -0.56 4.94
CA ALA A 156 -16.84 -0.38 3.80
C ALA A 156 -17.03 1.03 3.19
N ARG A 157 -18.27 1.47 3.03
CA ARG A 157 -18.61 2.83 2.56
C ARG A 157 -18.10 3.90 3.51
N ALA A 158 -18.40 3.79 4.81
CA ALA A 158 -17.97 4.77 5.80
C ALA A 158 -16.43 4.90 5.87
N LEU A 159 -15.71 3.78 5.75
CA LEU A 159 -14.26 3.78 5.70
C LEU A 159 -13.73 4.44 4.42
N MET A 160 -14.31 4.12 3.26
CA MET A 160 -13.93 4.76 2.00
C MET A 160 -14.17 6.27 2.02
N GLU A 161 -15.29 6.72 2.59
CA GLU A 161 -15.61 8.15 2.77
C GLU A 161 -14.60 8.84 3.70
N ARG A 162 -14.21 8.19 4.81
CA ARG A 162 -13.14 8.70 5.68
C ARG A 162 -11.82 8.82 4.94
N LEU A 163 -11.38 7.75 4.26
CA LEU A 163 -10.13 7.78 3.47
C LEU A 163 -10.17 8.87 2.39
N ALA A 164 -11.32 9.09 1.74
CA ALA A 164 -11.47 10.13 0.73
C ALA A 164 -11.34 11.54 1.33
N ALA A 165 -11.84 11.73 2.56
CA ALA A 165 -11.67 12.97 3.31
C ALA A 165 -10.22 13.17 3.78
N THR A 166 -9.52 12.10 4.16
CA THR A 166 -8.10 12.11 4.58
C THR A 166 -7.16 12.40 3.41
N PHE A 167 -7.45 11.83 2.23
CA PHE A 167 -6.63 11.94 1.02
C PHE A 167 -7.42 12.61 -0.11
N PRO A 168 -7.82 13.89 0.03
CA PRO A 168 -8.62 14.58 -0.98
C PRO A 168 -7.85 14.63 -2.30
N ASN A 169 -8.45 14.12 -3.38
CA ASN A 169 -7.85 13.97 -4.72
C ASN A 169 -6.56 13.13 -4.76
N ARG A 170 -6.29 12.34 -3.72
CA ARG A 170 -5.09 11.54 -3.54
C ARG A 170 -5.38 10.11 -3.10
N LEU A 171 -6.65 9.74 -3.00
CA LEU A 171 -7.10 8.36 -2.79
C LEU A 171 -7.40 7.72 -4.15
N TYR A 172 -6.86 6.52 -4.35
CA TYR A 172 -7.15 5.69 -5.51
C TYR A 172 -7.66 4.33 -5.04
N VAL A 173 -8.72 3.85 -5.68
CA VAL A 173 -9.19 2.47 -5.49
C VAL A 173 -8.24 1.55 -6.23
N GLU A 174 -7.56 0.67 -5.49
CA GLU A 174 -6.58 -0.25 -6.05
C GLU A 174 -7.29 -1.49 -6.61
N LEU A 175 -6.95 -1.85 -7.84
CA LEU A 175 -7.43 -3.06 -8.50
C LEU A 175 -6.24 -3.97 -8.82
N GLN A 176 -6.35 -5.22 -8.38
CA GLN A 176 -5.43 -6.29 -8.70
C GLN A 176 -6.25 -7.45 -9.29
N ARG A 177 -5.68 -8.12 -10.29
CA ARG A 177 -6.31 -9.25 -10.99
C ARG A 177 -5.30 -10.36 -11.12
N HIS A 178 -5.20 -11.17 -10.08
CA HIS A 178 -4.39 -12.37 -10.04
C HIS A 178 -5.23 -13.58 -10.44
N ALA A 179 -4.61 -14.49 -11.16
CA ALA A 179 -5.19 -15.78 -11.49
C ALA A 179 -4.73 -16.85 -10.48
N ASP A 180 -5.63 -17.73 -10.08
CA ASP A 180 -5.32 -18.94 -9.34
C ASP A 180 -4.66 -20.01 -10.23
N GLY A 181 -4.45 -21.21 -9.68
CA GLY A 181 -3.84 -22.32 -10.40
C GLY A 181 -4.65 -22.82 -11.62
N ASP A 182 -5.95 -22.52 -11.65
CA ASP A 182 -6.89 -22.91 -12.72
C ASP A 182 -7.16 -21.75 -13.69
N GLY A 183 -6.46 -20.62 -13.55
CA GLY A 183 -6.62 -19.43 -14.39
C GLY A 183 -7.83 -18.56 -14.04
N GLN A 184 -8.54 -18.86 -12.95
CA GLN A 184 -9.68 -18.07 -12.48
C GLN A 184 -9.19 -16.90 -11.62
N MET A 185 -9.95 -15.81 -11.61
CA MET A 185 -9.64 -14.68 -10.74
C MET A 185 -9.78 -15.08 -9.27
N MET A 186 -8.79 -14.67 -8.45
CA MET A 186 -8.78 -14.93 -7.00
C MET A 186 -10.10 -14.51 -6.35
N GLU A 187 -10.63 -15.35 -5.45
CA GLU A 187 -11.93 -15.16 -4.80
C GLU A 187 -12.12 -13.75 -4.22
N ALA A 188 -11.15 -13.31 -3.44
CA ALA A 188 -11.16 -12.01 -2.78
C ALA A 188 -11.32 -10.86 -3.78
N GLU A 189 -10.63 -10.94 -4.91
CA GLU A 189 -10.66 -9.90 -5.94
C GLU A 189 -11.99 -9.95 -6.71
N ARG A 190 -12.47 -11.15 -7.06
CA ARG A 190 -13.74 -11.33 -7.76
C ARG A 190 -14.93 -10.80 -6.95
N VAL A 191 -14.93 -11.02 -5.64
CA VAL A 191 -15.98 -10.54 -4.73
C VAL A 191 -15.95 -9.02 -4.56
N THR A 192 -14.76 -8.41 -4.57
CA THR A 192 -14.58 -6.98 -4.28
C THR A 192 -14.64 -6.08 -5.51
N GLU A 193 -14.25 -6.58 -6.70
CA GLU A 193 -14.09 -5.77 -7.91
C GLU A 193 -15.37 -4.99 -8.29
N ARG A 194 -16.54 -5.63 -8.25
CA ARG A 194 -17.81 -4.97 -8.61
C ARG A 194 -18.12 -3.76 -7.72
N ALA A 195 -17.69 -3.77 -6.46
CA ALA A 195 -17.89 -2.65 -5.55
C ALA A 195 -16.84 -1.54 -5.73
N PHE A 196 -15.71 -1.85 -6.39
CA PHE A 196 -14.61 -0.93 -6.63
C PHE A 196 -14.67 -0.23 -7.99
N VAL A 197 -15.41 -0.77 -8.95
CA VAL A 197 -15.58 -0.23 -10.32
C VAL A 197 -16.86 0.58 -10.47
#